data_AF-A0A6J1P6N1-F1
#
_entry.id   AF-A0A6J1P6N1-F1
#
_cell.length_a   1.000
_cell.length_b   1.000
_cell.length_c   1.000
_cell.angle_alpha   90.00
_cell.angle_beta   90.00
_cell.angle_gamma   90.00
#
_symmetry.space_group_name_H-M   'P 1'
#
loop_
_entity.id
_entity.type
_entity.pdbx_description
1 polymer ?
#
loop_
_entity_poly.entity_id
_entity_poly.type
_entity_poly.pdbx_seq_one_letter_code
_entity_poly.pdbx_strand_id
1 'polypeptide(L)'
;ILEINLEPRDNVYGKQRYESGLIRVAFARGNPPFAKRLYGGPVLTDAEPYRSFLLKEHHGIDNWSKDFHNYSLIWRPNGIQLLVDGVHYGDVNPGEGFYYTAKRQAVPHASMWLKGSIMAPLDQMFYISLGVRAGGINDFADNPDKPWTNGASKAVYRFYQHQDSWYRTWTSPELVVDSVNVYAL
;
A
#
# COMPACT_ATOMS: atom_id res chain seq x y z
N ILE A 1 -0.73 12.04 2.70
CA ILE A 1 -0.25 10.65 2.50
C ILE A 1 0.18 10.53 1.04
N LEU A 2 1.44 10.22 0.78
CA LEU A 2 1.92 9.87 -0.56
C LEU A 2 1.53 8.42 -0.86
N GLU A 3 0.96 8.16 -2.04
CA GLU A 3 0.78 6.81 -2.54
C GLU A 3 1.15 6.68 -4.04
N ILE A 4 1.91 5.64 -4.33
CA ILE A 4 2.19 5.14 -5.67
C ILE A 4 1.82 3.66 -5.64
N ASN A 5 0.79 3.27 -6.37
CA ASN A 5 0.27 1.92 -6.36
C ASN A 5 0.25 1.31 -7.76
N LEU A 6 0.26 -0.02 -7.80
CA LEU A 6 -0.23 -0.81 -8.91
C LEU A 6 -1.60 -1.37 -8.49
N GLU A 7 -2.61 -1.08 -9.28
CA GLU A 7 -3.98 -1.56 -9.09
C GLU A 7 -4.39 -2.54 -10.19
N PRO A 8 -5.14 -3.61 -9.87
CA PRO A 8 -5.53 -4.60 -10.85
C PRO A 8 -6.44 -3.96 -11.89
N ARG A 9 -6.11 -4.14 -13.18
CA ARG A 9 -6.97 -3.73 -14.30
C ARG A 9 -8.30 -4.49 -14.24
N ASP A 10 -8.22 -5.78 -13.95
CA ASP A 10 -9.34 -6.70 -13.92
C ASP A 10 -9.43 -7.39 -12.55
N ASN A 11 -10.64 -7.47 -12.02
CA ASN A 11 -10.91 -8.07 -10.72
C ASN A 11 -11.12 -9.60 -10.81
N VAL A 12 -10.17 -10.30 -11.44
CA VAL A 12 -10.23 -11.74 -11.76
C VAL A 12 -10.45 -12.62 -10.52
N TYR A 13 -9.81 -12.27 -9.40
CA TYR A 13 -9.92 -13.02 -8.14
C TYR A 13 -11.04 -12.53 -7.24
N GLY A 14 -11.60 -11.36 -7.56
CA GLY A 14 -12.71 -10.74 -6.86
C GLY A 14 -12.51 -9.24 -6.64
N LYS A 15 -13.58 -8.55 -6.27
CA LYS A 15 -13.64 -7.07 -6.19
C LYS A 15 -13.51 -6.54 -4.77
N GLN A 16 -13.70 -7.39 -3.77
CA GLN A 16 -13.77 -6.93 -2.39
C GLN A 16 -12.44 -7.17 -1.69
N ARG A 17 -12.15 -6.41 -0.65
CA ARG A 17 -11.08 -6.70 0.33
C ARG A 17 -9.71 -7.02 -0.30
N TYR A 18 -9.38 -6.39 -1.43
CA TYR A 18 -8.13 -6.66 -2.17
C TYR A 18 -7.97 -8.11 -2.65
N GLU A 19 -9.06 -8.78 -2.99
CA GLU A 19 -9.08 -10.14 -3.55
C GLU A 19 -8.19 -10.28 -4.80
N SER A 20 -8.24 -9.30 -5.70
CA SER A 20 -7.37 -9.17 -6.88
C SER A 20 -6.04 -8.45 -6.60
N GLY A 21 -5.72 -8.19 -5.34
CA GLY A 21 -4.49 -7.57 -4.89
C GLY A 21 -4.41 -6.06 -5.12
N LEU A 22 -3.41 -5.46 -4.48
CA LEU A 22 -2.89 -4.11 -4.66
C LEU A 22 -1.39 -4.22 -4.39
N ILE A 23 -0.55 -3.50 -5.14
CA ILE A 23 0.88 -3.42 -4.84
C ILE A 23 1.23 -1.97 -4.53
N ARG A 24 1.76 -1.70 -3.33
CA ARG A 24 2.31 -0.39 -3.00
C ARG A 24 3.73 -0.32 -3.53
N VAL A 25 4.00 0.57 -4.48
CA VAL A 25 5.38 0.92 -4.87
C VAL A 25 5.97 1.82 -3.80
N ALA A 26 5.23 2.83 -3.36
CA ALA A 26 5.60 3.73 -2.28
C ALA A 26 4.37 4.19 -1.51
N PHE A 27 4.43 4.13 -0.18
CA PHE A 27 3.38 4.63 0.70
C PHE A 27 3.99 5.27 1.95
N ALA A 28 3.73 6.56 2.16
CA ALA A 28 4.19 7.32 3.33
C ALA A 28 3.06 8.18 3.90
N ARG A 29 2.74 8.00 5.18
CA ARG A 29 1.57 8.64 5.81
C ARG A 29 1.73 10.15 6.00
N GLY A 30 2.96 10.65 6.06
CA GLY A 30 3.30 12.09 6.04
C GLY A 30 3.22 12.79 7.39
N ASN A 31 2.43 12.30 8.35
CA ASN A 31 2.38 12.85 9.71
C ASN A 31 3.45 12.20 10.62
N PRO A 32 4.11 12.95 11.53
CA PRO A 32 4.96 12.36 12.56
C PRO A 32 4.19 11.34 13.44
N PRO A 33 4.83 10.24 13.88
CA PRO A 33 6.20 9.81 13.56
C PRO A 33 6.30 9.05 12.21
N PHE A 34 5.19 8.86 11.49
CA PHE A 34 5.12 8.03 10.29
C PHE A 34 5.73 8.66 9.03
N ALA A 35 6.01 9.96 9.04
CA ALA A 35 6.55 10.70 7.90
C ALA A 35 7.89 10.14 7.38
N LYS A 36 8.67 9.49 8.25
CA LYS A 36 9.95 8.85 7.92
C LYS A 36 9.84 7.37 7.56
N ARG A 37 8.64 6.79 7.60
CA ARG A 37 8.41 5.36 7.36
C ARG A 37 7.82 5.18 5.97
N LEU A 38 8.61 4.61 5.06
CA LEU A 38 8.20 4.21 3.73
C LEU A 38 7.74 2.77 3.76
N TYR A 39 6.63 2.49 3.08
CA TYR A 39 6.12 1.14 2.89
C TYR A 39 6.01 0.80 1.41
N GLY A 40 6.37 -0.43 1.05
CA GLY A 40 6.08 -1.00 -0.26
C GLY A 40 5.75 -2.49 -0.16
N GLY A 41 5.17 -3.04 -1.21
CA GLY A 41 4.80 -4.45 -1.30
C GLY A 41 3.28 -4.69 -1.40
N PRO A 42 2.87 -5.96 -1.52
CA PRO A 42 1.48 -6.33 -1.73
C PRO A 42 0.58 -6.07 -0.52
N VAL A 43 -0.66 -5.69 -0.80
CA VAL A 43 -1.80 -5.71 0.11
C VAL A 43 -2.85 -6.64 -0.48
N LEU A 44 -3.06 -7.79 0.17
CA LEU A 44 -3.90 -8.87 -0.35
C LEU A 44 -5.17 -9.13 0.49
N THR A 45 -5.37 -8.35 1.54
CA THR A 45 -6.58 -8.34 2.37
C THR A 45 -6.75 -6.99 3.06
N ASP A 46 -7.95 -6.68 3.54
CA ASP A 46 -8.23 -5.49 4.34
C ASP A 46 -8.04 -5.71 5.85
N ALA A 47 -7.77 -6.94 6.27
CA ALA A 47 -7.67 -7.32 7.68
C ALA A 47 -6.24 -7.61 8.14
N GLU A 48 -5.87 -7.07 9.30
CA GLU A 48 -4.64 -7.45 9.99
C GLU A 48 -4.76 -8.87 10.57
N PRO A 49 -3.65 -9.62 10.68
CA PRO A 49 -2.27 -9.19 10.43
C PRO A 49 -1.84 -9.28 8.96
N TYR A 50 -2.59 -9.98 8.10
CA TYR A 50 -2.10 -10.29 6.75
C TYR A 50 -2.08 -9.08 5.82
N ARG A 51 -2.92 -8.06 6.08
CA ARG A 51 -2.90 -6.80 5.34
C ARG A 51 -1.52 -6.14 5.33
N SER A 52 -0.83 -6.11 6.48
CA SER A 52 0.51 -5.52 6.58
C SER A 52 1.66 -6.54 6.49
N PHE A 53 1.35 -7.84 6.57
CA PHE A 53 2.33 -8.93 6.62
C PHE A 53 3.35 -8.94 5.48
N LEU A 54 2.93 -8.58 4.26
CA LEU A 54 3.82 -8.58 3.09
C LEU A 54 4.53 -7.24 2.86
N LEU A 55 4.12 -6.18 3.58
CA LEU A 55 4.71 -4.85 3.41
C LEU A 55 6.13 -4.82 3.98
N LYS A 56 7.03 -4.21 3.22
CA LYS A 56 8.41 -3.91 3.61
C LYS A 56 8.48 -2.46 4.04
N GLU A 57 9.28 -2.22 5.06
CA GLU A 57 9.41 -0.93 5.69
C GLU A 57 10.85 -0.42 5.56
N HIS A 58 10.99 0.85 5.22
CA HIS A 58 12.27 1.53 5.20
C HIS A 58 12.19 2.86 5.95
N HIS A 59 13.22 3.16 6.74
CA HIS A 59 13.29 4.35 7.60
C HIS A 59 14.21 5.37 6.97
N GLY A 60 13.63 6.52 6.62
CA GLY A 60 14.39 7.67 6.14
C GLY A 60 15.05 8.43 7.30
N ILE A 61 16.16 9.10 7.00
CA ILE A 61 16.77 10.09 7.91
C ILE A 61 15.80 11.27 8.09
N ASP A 62 15.19 11.68 6.98
CA ASP A 62 14.21 12.75 6.86
C ASP A 62 12.82 12.23 6.47
N ASN A 63 11.84 13.14 6.41
CA ASN A 63 10.51 12.79 5.92
C ASN A 63 10.57 12.52 4.42
N TRP A 64 9.88 11.47 3.95
CA TRP A 64 9.80 11.10 2.53
C TRP A 64 9.09 12.12 1.63
N SER A 65 8.63 13.24 2.19
CA SER A 65 7.96 14.33 1.48
C SER A 65 8.83 15.59 1.35
N LYS A 66 10.09 15.57 1.80
CA LYS A 66 10.96 16.76 1.76
C LYS A 66 11.60 16.99 0.39
N ASP A 67 11.97 15.92 -0.30
CA ASP A 67 12.73 15.97 -1.54
C ASP A 67 12.18 14.96 -2.56
N PHE A 68 12.67 15.06 -3.80
CA PHE A 68 12.40 14.05 -4.82
C PHE A 68 13.10 12.74 -4.46
N HIS A 69 12.37 11.63 -4.66
CA HIS A 69 12.88 10.28 -4.47
C HIS A 69 12.54 9.42 -5.68
N ASN A 70 13.44 8.51 -6.03
CA ASN A 70 13.19 7.51 -7.06
C ASN A 70 12.69 6.22 -6.41
N TYR A 71 11.38 5.97 -6.47
CA TYR A 71 10.78 4.74 -5.99
C TYR A 71 10.75 3.70 -7.10
N SER A 72 11.40 2.56 -6.87
CA SER A 72 11.51 1.48 -7.86
C SER A 72 10.89 0.19 -7.35
N LEU A 73 10.07 -0.44 -8.20
CA LEU A 73 9.55 -1.78 -8.00
C LEU A 73 9.99 -2.66 -9.16
N ILE A 74 10.72 -3.73 -8.86
CA ILE A 74 11.09 -4.75 -9.84
C ILE A 74 10.19 -5.96 -9.63
N TRP A 75 9.34 -6.23 -10.61
CA TRP A 75 8.38 -7.34 -10.57
C TRP A 75 8.88 -8.49 -11.43
N ARG A 76 9.05 -9.67 -10.82
CA ARG A 76 9.55 -10.90 -11.45
C ARG A 76 8.49 -12.01 -11.34
N PRO A 77 8.58 -13.06 -12.18
CA PRO A 77 7.66 -14.21 -12.10
C PRO A 77 7.64 -14.92 -10.73
N ASN A 78 8.66 -14.70 -9.89
CA ASN A 78 8.84 -15.35 -8.60
C ASN A 78 9.01 -14.36 -7.44
N GLY A 79 8.68 -13.08 -7.60
CA GLY A 79 8.75 -12.13 -6.50
C GLY A 79 8.79 -10.67 -6.90
N ILE A 80 8.89 -9.81 -5.89
CA ILE A 80 8.97 -8.36 -6.02
C ILE A 80 10.16 -7.87 -5.23
N GLN A 81 10.94 -6.95 -5.80
CA GLN A 81 12.02 -6.24 -5.13
C GLN A 81 11.70 -4.75 -5.08
N LEU A 82 11.95 -4.12 -3.93
CA LEU A 82 11.64 -2.72 -3.66
C LEU A 82 12.93 -1.93 -3.41
N LEU A 83 13.03 -0.77 -4.03
CA LEU A 83 14.14 0.15 -3.87
C LEU A 83 13.64 1.59 -3.74
N VAL A 84 14.41 2.40 -3.03
CA VAL A 84 14.27 3.86 -3.02
C VAL A 84 15.65 4.48 -3.22
N ASP A 85 15.76 5.43 -4.16
CA ASP A 85 17.02 6.08 -4.53
C ASP A 85 18.13 5.08 -4.91
N GLY A 86 17.74 3.99 -5.56
CA GLY A 86 18.63 2.89 -5.94
C GLY A 86 19.04 1.96 -4.78
N VAL A 87 18.65 2.27 -3.54
CA VAL A 87 18.90 1.44 -2.36
C VAL A 87 17.79 0.42 -2.20
N HIS A 88 18.16 -0.85 -2.29
CA HIS A 88 17.27 -1.97 -1.99
C HIS A 88 16.90 -1.99 -0.51
N TYR A 89 15.60 -2.12 -0.21
CA TYR A 89 15.10 -2.18 1.17
C TYR A 89 14.19 -3.37 1.47
N GLY A 90 13.81 -4.16 0.46
CA GLY A 90 13.02 -5.36 0.74
C GLY A 90 12.66 -6.20 -0.47
N ASP A 91 12.44 -7.49 -0.20
CA ASP A 91 11.98 -8.49 -1.17
C ASP A 91 10.70 -9.16 -0.68
N VAL A 92 9.76 -9.35 -1.59
CA VAL A 92 8.56 -10.15 -1.37
C VAL A 92 8.68 -11.41 -2.20
N ASN A 93 8.72 -12.56 -1.52
CA ASN A 93 8.79 -13.87 -2.13
C ASN A 93 7.48 -14.62 -1.85
N PRO A 94 6.74 -15.09 -2.88
CA PRO A 94 5.51 -15.86 -2.70
C PRO A 94 5.75 -17.26 -2.12
N GLY A 95 6.99 -17.77 -2.13
CA GLY A 95 7.31 -19.16 -1.80
C GLY A 95 6.61 -20.11 -2.76
N GLU A 96 5.82 -21.04 -2.23
CA GLU A 96 4.94 -21.92 -3.02
C GLU A 96 3.63 -21.24 -3.47
N GLY A 97 3.45 -19.95 -3.14
CA GLY A 97 2.28 -19.14 -3.47
C GLY A 97 1.71 -18.41 -2.25
N PHE A 98 1.18 -17.21 -2.46
CA PHE A 98 0.59 -16.39 -1.38
C PHE A 98 -0.56 -17.09 -0.64
N TYR A 99 -1.25 -18.04 -1.30
CA TYR A 99 -2.32 -18.85 -0.71
C TYR A 99 -1.92 -19.46 0.64
N TYR A 100 -0.74 -20.07 0.75
CA TYR A 100 -0.39 -20.84 1.94
C TYR A 100 -0.20 -19.96 3.17
N THR A 101 0.46 -18.81 3.01
CA THR A 101 0.66 -17.85 4.11
C THR A 101 -0.65 -17.15 4.46
N ALA A 102 -1.45 -16.78 3.47
CA ALA A 102 -2.75 -16.16 3.69
C ALA A 102 -3.76 -17.08 4.37
N LYS A 103 -3.81 -18.36 4.00
CA LYS A 103 -4.65 -19.37 4.65
C LYS A 103 -4.29 -19.55 6.12
N ARG A 104 -2.99 -19.58 6.45
CA ARG A 104 -2.53 -19.64 7.86
C ARG A 104 -2.96 -18.41 8.67
N GLN A 105 -3.14 -17.27 8.01
CA GLN A 105 -3.61 -16.02 8.59
C GLN A 105 -5.12 -15.79 8.39
N ALA A 106 -5.87 -16.86 8.08
CA ALA A 106 -7.33 -16.86 7.95
C ALA A 106 -7.89 -15.86 6.92
N VAL A 107 -7.17 -15.55 5.84
CA VAL A 107 -7.68 -14.74 4.73
C VAL A 107 -8.80 -15.51 4.00
N PRO A 108 -10.06 -15.04 4.01
CA PRO A 108 -11.20 -15.84 3.56
C PRO A 108 -11.15 -16.22 2.08
N HIS A 109 -10.63 -15.33 1.24
CA HIS A 109 -10.58 -15.49 -0.21
C HIS A 109 -9.28 -16.10 -0.74
N ALA A 110 -8.35 -16.52 0.14
CA ALA A 110 -7.05 -17.03 -0.28
C ALA A 110 -7.15 -18.21 -1.27
N SER A 111 -8.17 -19.07 -1.12
CA SER A 111 -8.39 -20.22 -2.00
C SER A 111 -8.61 -19.84 -3.47
N MET A 112 -9.04 -18.61 -3.76
CA MET A 112 -9.20 -18.12 -5.13
C MET A 112 -7.87 -18.03 -5.87
N TRP A 113 -6.77 -17.80 -5.15
CA TRP A 113 -5.44 -17.64 -5.74
C TRP A 113 -4.82 -18.95 -6.22
N LEU A 114 -5.36 -20.11 -5.79
CA LEU A 114 -4.97 -21.41 -6.34
C LEU A 114 -5.31 -21.58 -7.83
N LYS A 115 -6.15 -20.70 -8.39
CA LYS A 115 -6.54 -20.71 -9.81
C LYS A 115 -5.47 -20.10 -10.73
N GLY A 116 -4.52 -19.35 -10.17
CA GLY A 116 -3.49 -18.63 -10.91
C GLY A 116 -2.10 -19.24 -10.75
N SER A 117 -1.10 -18.42 -11.05
CA SER A 117 0.31 -18.73 -10.84
C SER A 117 0.72 -18.61 -9.37
N ILE A 118 1.98 -18.90 -9.06
CA ILE A 118 2.56 -18.68 -7.72
C ILE A 118 2.47 -17.23 -7.26
N MET A 119 2.38 -16.27 -8.20
CA MET A 119 2.24 -14.85 -7.89
C MET A 119 0.79 -14.42 -7.69
N ALA A 120 -0.21 -15.28 -7.93
CA ALA A 120 -1.63 -14.94 -7.76
C ALA A 120 -1.90 -14.37 -6.34
N PRO A 121 -2.62 -13.24 -6.23
CA PRO A 121 -3.41 -12.60 -7.29
C PRO A 121 -2.64 -11.58 -8.15
N LEU A 122 -1.33 -11.44 -7.94
CA LEU A 122 -0.44 -10.52 -8.64
C LEU A 122 0.10 -11.16 -9.92
N ASP A 123 -0.78 -11.71 -10.74
CA ASP A 123 -0.42 -12.34 -12.01
C ASP A 123 -1.33 -11.91 -13.16
N GLN A 124 -2.05 -10.81 -12.94
CA GLN A 124 -2.89 -10.14 -13.93
C GLN A 124 -2.25 -8.82 -14.36
N MET A 125 -2.91 -8.11 -15.27
CA MET A 125 -2.49 -6.77 -15.67
C MET A 125 -2.85 -5.74 -14.59
N PHE A 126 -1.94 -4.81 -14.32
CA PHE A 126 -2.12 -3.72 -13.36
C PHE A 126 -1.89 -2.38 -14.06
N TYR A 127 -2.53 -1.32 -13.56
CA TYR A 127 -2.24 0.05 -13.94
C TYR A 127 -1.57 0.79 -12.78
N ILE A 128 -0.80 1.82 -13.10
CA ILE A 128 -0.15 2.68 -12.09
C ILE A 128 -1.15 3.75 -11.65
N SER A 129 -1.33 3.92 -10.34
CA SER A 129 -2.06 5.05 -9.76
C SER A 129 -1.13 5.87 -8.85
N LEU A 130 -1.27 7.19 -8.95
CA LEU A 130 -0.50 8.18 -8.21
C LEU A 130 -1.48 9.08 -7.47
N GLY A 131 -1.24 9.31 -6.18
CA GLY A 131 -2.19 10.06 -5.38
C GLY A 131 -1.61 10.70 -4.12
N VAL A 132 -2.32 11.75 -3.68
CA VAL A 132 -2.20 12.31 -2.33
C VAL A 132 -3.50 12.06 -1.61
N ARG A 133 -3.42 11.44 -0.42
CA ARG A 133 -4.60 11.10 0.38
C ARG A 133 -4.60 11.72 1.76
N ALA A 134 -5.82 11.93 2.26
CA ALA A 134 -6.14 12.30 3.63
C ALA A 134 -6.96 11.18 4.30
N GLY A 135 -6.60 10.81 5.53
CA GLY A 135 -7.29 9.79 6.30
C GLY A 135 -7.07 8.36 5.80
N GLY A 136 -7.86 7.42 6.35
CA GLY A 136 -7.78 6.00 6.01
C GLY A 136 -8.19 5.10 7.17
N ILE A 137 -9.22 4.27 6.97
CA ILE A 137 -9.76 3.38 8.02
C ILE A 137 -8.88 2.15 8.31
N ASN A 138 -7.90 1.87 7.44
CA ASN A 138 -6.98 0.75 7.64
C ASN A 138 -5.52 1.22 7.77
N ASP A 139 -5.26 2.52 7.58
CA ASP A 139 -3.90 3.05 7.53
C ASP A 139 -3.43 3.56 8.89
N PHE A 140 -4.34 3.93 9.78
CA PHE A 140 -4.04 4.47 11.10
C PHE A 140 -4.72 3.65 12.19
N ALA A 141 -3.94 3.19 13.18
CA ALA A 141 -4.50 2.60 14.38
C ALA A 141 -5.41 3.60 15.12
N ASP A 142 -6.43 3.08 15.80
CA ASP A 142 -7.30 3.93 16.62
C ASP A 142 -6.54 4.50 17.80
N ASN A 143 -6.74 5.79 18.05
CA ASN A 143 -6.18 6.54 19.16
C ASN A 143 -7.10 7.74 19.48
N PRO A 144 -7.00 8.32 20.68
CA PRO A 144 -7.89 9.41 21.10
C PRO A 144 -7.84 10.67 20.21
N ASP A 145 -6.69 10.95 19.59
CA ASP A 145 -6.47 12.16 18.78
C ASP A 145 -6.96 12.00 17.32
N LYS A 146 -7.33 10.77 16.93
CA LYS A 146 -7.80 10.47 15.59
C LYS A 146 -9.29 10.82 15.46
N PRO A 147 -9.69 11.63 14.47
CA PRO A 147 -11.07 12.12 14.37
C PRO A 147 -12.09 11.07 13.92
N TRP A 148 -11.67 9.82 13.67
CA TRP A 148 -12.57 8.70 13.36
C TRP A 148 -12.09 7.42 14.03
N THR A 149 -13.02 6.51 14.30
CA THR A 149 -12.73 5.14 14.76
C THR A 149 -12.80 4.17 13.58
N ASN A 150 -11.88 3.22 13.50
CA ASN A 150 -11.88 2.19 12.46
C ASN A 150 -13.15 1.32 12.58
N GLY A 151 -13.77 1.01 11.43
CA GLY A 151 -15.00 0.22 11.37
C GLY A 151 -16.29 0.92 11.82
N ALA A 152 -16.22 2.13 12.38
CA ALA A 152 -17.43 2.87 12.77
C ALA A 152 -18.24 3.31 11.54
N SER A 153 -19.57 3.11 11.58
CA SER A 153 -20.47 3.49 10.48
C SER A 153 -20.43 4.98 10.13
N LYS A 154 -20.08 5.83 11.10
CA LYS A 154 -19.93 7.28 10.93
C LYS A 154 -18.47 7.73 10.78
N ALA A 155 -17.51 6.82 10.54
CA ALA A 155 -16.08 7.18 10.46
C ALA A 155 -15.81 8.30 9.45
N VAL A 156 -16.33 8.16 8.23
CA VAL A 156 -16.16 9.17 7.16
C VAL A 156 -16.82 10.50 7.54
N TYR A 157 -18.03 10.46 8.10
CA TYR A 157 -18.71 11.66 8.57
C TYR A 157 -17.89 12.39 9.64
N ARG A 158 -17.37 11.66 10.64
CA ARG A 158 -16.54 12.22 11.71
C ARG A 158 -15.23 12.80 11.19
N PHE A 159 -14.61 12.16 10.20
CA PHE A 159 -13.44 12.68 9.50
C PHE A 159 -13.70 14.06 8.87
N TYR A 160 -14.81 14.22 8.13
CA TYR A 160 -15.15 15.51 7.51
C TYR A 160 -15.63 16.57 8.52
N GLN A 161 -16.27 16.17 9.63
CA GLN A 161 -16.60 17.13 10.70
C GLN A 161 -15.36 17.80 11.32
N HIS A 162 -14.19 17.17 11.22
CA HIS A 162 -12.92 17.71 11.72
C HIS A 162 -12.04 18.27 10.60
N GLN A 163 -12.62 18.59 9.44
CA GLN A 163 -11.89 19.11 8.27
C GLN A 163 -11.07 20.36 8.60
N ASP A 164 -11.65 21.32 9.32
CA ASP A 164 -10.94 22.54 9.69
C ASP A 164 -9.67 22.27 10.52
N SER A 165 -9.62 21.15 11.24
CA SER A 165 -8.45 20.74 12.03
C SER A 165 -7.38 20.09 11.15
N TRP A 166 -7.75 19.06 10.37
CA TRP A 166 -6.74 18.33 9.61
C TRP A 166 -6.32 19.05 8.32
N TYR A 167 -7.20 19.84 7.70
CA TYR A 167 -6.88 20.55 6.46
C TYR A 167 -5.76 21.58 6.67
N ARG A 168 -5.73 22.24 7.82
CA ARG A 168 -4.66 23.19 8.19
C ARG A 168 -3.28 22.56 8.35
N THR A 169 -3.21 21.22 8.48
CA THR A 169 -1.93 20.50 8.56
C THR A 169 -1.27 20.29 7.19
N TRP A 170 -2.00 20.55 6.10
CA TRP A 170 -1.50 20.40 4.73
C TRP A 170 -0.83 21.70 4.28
N THR A 171 0.49 21.78 4.42
CA THR A 171 1.27 22.98 4.03
C THR A 171 1.80 22.93 2.60
N SER A 172 2.09 21.72 2.10
CA SER A 172 2.57 21.47 0.72
C SER A 172 2.00 20.14 0.25
N PRO A 173 0.70 20.10 -0.11
CA PRO A 173 -0.01 18.86 -0.42
C PRO A 173 0.18 18.38 -1.87
N GLU A 174 1.01 19.05 -2.66
CA GLU A 174 1.24 18.72 -4.05
C GLU A 174 2.03 17.41 -4.19
N LEU A 175 1.60 16.57 -5.13
CA LEU A 175 2.43 15.49 -5.65
C LEU A 175 3.14 15.99 -6.91
N VAL A 176 4.43 16.26 -6.80
CA VAL A 176 5.25 16.68 -7.95
C VAL A 176 5.93 15.45 -8.53
N VAL A 177 5.65 15.17 -9.80
CA VAL A 177 6.18 14.00 -10.52
C VAL A 177 7.03 14.49 -11.68
N ASP A 178 8.31 14.15 -11.64
CA ASP A 178 9.24 14.47 -12.73
C ASP A 178 9.10 13.46 -13.88
N SER A 179 9.07 12.16 -13.57
CA SER A 179 8.87 11.12 -14.57
C SER A 179 8.25 9.84 -14.00
N VAL A 180 7.66 9.04 -14.90
CA VAL A 180 7.25 7.67 -14.65
C VAL A 180 7.81 6.82 -15.78
N ASN A 181 8.62 5.82 -15.44
CA ASN A 181 9.25 4.95 -16.42
C ASN A 181 8.88 3.50 -16.15
N VAL A 182 8.51 2.77 -17.21
CA VAL A 182 8.18 1.33 -17.15
C VAL A 182 9.03 0.62 -18.18
N TYR A 183 9.75 -0.41 -17.74
CA TYR A 183 10.64 -1.21 -18.58
C TYR A 183 10.28 -2.69 -18.46
N ALA A 184 10.53 -3.44 -19.53
CA ALA A 184 10.48 -4.89 -19.55
C ALA A 184 11.85 -5.41 -20.04
N LEU A 185 12.28 -6.55 -19.48
CA LEU A 185 13.52 -7.24 -19.84
C LEU A 185 13.24 -8.44 -20.73
#